data_AF-A0A1V5G7L5-F1
#
_entry.id   AF-A0A1V5G7L5-F1
#
_cell.length_a   1.000
_cell.length_b   1.000
_cell.length_c   1.000
_cell.angle_alpha   90.00
_cell.angle_beta   90.00
_cell.angle_gamma   90.00
#
_symmetry.space_group_name_H-M   'P 1'
#
loop_
_entity.id
_entity.type
_entity.pdbx_description
1 polymer ?
#
loop_
_entity_poly.entity_id
_entity_poly.type
_entity_poly.pdbx_seq_one_letter_code
_entity_poly.pdbx_strand_id
1 'polypeptide(L)'
;MNLFKRYFGLIFLVLAPFIVYELVHGALANIKAGGTKEINNPVIWVMVIIIFMPIIIGLVIFGWYAFRGEFDYIPQKSKELD
;
A
#
# COMPACT_ATOMS: atom_id res chain seq x y z
N MET A 1 -19.03 4.15 -14.83
CA MET A 1 -17.88 3.23 -14.98
C MET A 1 -18.13 1.97 -14.17
N ASN A 2 -17.57 0.82 -14.60
CA ASN A 2 -17.92 -0.50 -14.07
C ASN A 2 -17.58 -0.64 -12.58
N LEU A 3 -18.53 -1.20 -11.82
CA LEU A 3 -18.41 -1.65 -10.42
C LEU A 3 -17.07 -2.35 -10.13
N PHE A 4 -16.52 -3.04 -11.14
CA PHE A 4 -15.20 -3.65 -11.17
C PHE A 4 -14.04 -2.73 -10.72
N LYS A 5 -13.99 -1.49 -11.22
CA LYS A 5 -12.91 -0.54 -10.86
C LYS A 5 -13.01 -0.09 -9.39
N ARG A 6 -14.24 0.04 -8.89
CA ARG A 6 -14.52 0.38 -7.49
C ARG A 6 -14.14 -0.75 -6.53
N TYR A 7 -14.37 -2.00 -6.92
CA TYR A 7 -13.89 -3.17 -6.17
C TYR A 7 -12.36 -3.28 -6.13
N PHE A 8 -11.67 -2.85 -7.20
CA PHE A 8 -10.21 -2.77 -7.18
C PHE A 8 -9.70 -1.78 -6.11
N GLY A 9 -10.37 -0.64 -5.93
CA GLY A 9 -10.06 0.30 -4.83
C GLY A 9 -10.19 -0.36 -3.45
N LEU A 10 -11.24 -1.15 -3.25
CA LEU A 10 -11.44 -1.90 -2.00
C LEU A 10 -10.35 -2.96 -1.78
N ILE A 11 -9.92 -3.66 -2.84
CA ILE A 11 -8.80 -4.61 -2.77
C ILE A 11 -7.54 -3.90 -2.25
N PHE A 12 -7.20 -2.73 -2.79
CA PHE A 12 -6.02 -1.98 -2.34
C PHE A 12 -6.12 -1.51 -0.89
N LEU A 13 -7.32 -1.11 -0.44
CA LEU A 13 -7.56 -0.73 0.95
C LEU A 13 -7.37 -1.88 1.95
N VAL A 14 -7.65 -3.12 1.54
CA VAL A 14 -7.44 -4.31 2.38
C VAL A 14 -5.99 -4.82 2.26
N LEU A 15 -5.42 -4.75 1.06
CA LEU A 15 -4.05 -5.18 0.79
C LEU A 15 -3.01 -4.32 1.54
N ALA A 16 -3.24 -3.02 1.65
CA ALA A 16 -2.34 -2.10 2.35
C ALA A 16 -2.08 -2.48 3.84
N PRO A 17 -3.10 -2.63 4.70
CA PRO A 17 -2.89 -3.06 6.09
C PRO A 17 -2.36 -4.50 6.17
N PHE A 18 -2.71 -5.37 5.22
CA PHE A 18 -2.14 -6.72 5.15
C PHE A 18 -0.62 -6.70 4.90
N ILE A 19 -0.14 -5.86 3.98
CA ILE A 19 1.30 -5.70 3.73
C ILE A 19 2.01 -5.14 4.96
N VAL A 20 1.43 -4.15 5.66
CA VAL A 20 2.01 -3.63 6.90
C VAL A 20 2.13 -4.74 7.96
N TYR A 21 1.10 -5.56 8.09
CA TYR A 21 1.11 -6.71 9.00
C TYR A 21 2.25 -7.67 8.68
N GLU A 22 2.40 -8.08 7.41
CA GLU A 22 3.46 -8.99 6.96
C GLU A 22 4.87 -8.41 7.20
N LEU A 23 5.07 -7.11 6.95
CA LEU A 23 6.35 -6.44 7.19
C LEU A 23 6.72 -6.41 8.67
N VAL A 24 5.76 -6.11 9.55
CA VAL A 24 5.99 -6.07 11.00
C VAL A 24 6.16 -7.49 11.55
N HIS A 25 5.31 -8.42 11.16
CA HIS A 25 5.40 -9.82 11.57
C HIS A 25 6.74 -10.44 11.12
N GLY A 26 7.13 -10.20 9.88
CA GLY A 26 8.41 -10.63 9.33
C GLY A 26 9.60 -10.08 10.13
N ALA A 27 9.57 -8.79 10.48
CA ALA A 27 10.61 -8.17 11.29
C ALA A 27 10.72 -8.84 12.67
N LEU A 28 9.59 -9.03 13.35
CA LEU A 28 9.55 -9.67 14.68
C LEU A 28 10.00 -11.13 14.63
N ALA A 29 9.66 -11.88 13.59
CA ALA A 29 10.00 -13.29 13.46
C ALA A 29 11.48 -13.52 13.11
N ASN A 30 12.10 -12.58 12.39
CA ASN A 30 13.44 -12.76 11.84
C ASN A 30 14.53 -12.02 12.60
N ILE A 31 14.26 -10.89 13.27
CA ILE A 31 15.29 -10.19 14.06
C ILE A 31 15.68 -11.07 15.25
N LYS A 32 16.94 -11.50 15.27
CA LYS A 32 17.49 -12.38 16.32
C LYS A 32 18.86 -11.88 16.73
N ALA A 33 19.04 -11.65 18.02
CA ALA A 33 20.35 -11.30 18.58
C ALA A 33 21.35 -12.45 18.34
N GLY A 34 22.52 -12.13 17.79
CA GLY A 34 23.54 -13.13 17.43
C GLY A 34 23.23 -13.92 16.15
N GLY A 35 22.19 -13.56 15.40
CA GLY A 35 21.95 -14.13 14.07
C GLY A 35 23.05 -13.75 13.08
N THR A 36 23.49 -14.71 12.27
CA THR A 36 24.58 -14.52 11.30
C THR A 36 24.08 -14.13 9.91
N LYS A 37 22.76 -14.19 9.67
CA LYS A 37 22.16 -13.85 8.38
C LYS A 37 21.74 -12.39 8.37
N GLU A 38 21.82 -11.76 7.20
CA GLU A 38 21.37 -10.39 6.98
C GLU A 38 19.92 -10.16 7.43
N ILE A 39 19.03 -11.13 7.21
CA ILE A 39 17.63 -11.06 7.64
C ILE A 39 17.46 -10.93 9.17
N ASN A 40 18.47 -11.26 9.97
CA ASN A 40 18.45 -11.07 11.42
C ASN A 40 18.82 -9.63 11.83
N ASN A 41 19.37 -8.83 10.92
CA ASN A 41 19.81 -7.47 11.19
C ASN A 41 18.61 -6.50 11.23
N PRO A 42 18.35 -5.81 12.36
CA PRO A 42 17.24 -4.88 12.48
C PRO A 42 17.33 -3.70 11.49
N VAL A 43 18.55 -3.30 11.10
CA VAL A 43 18.75 -2.19 10.17
C VAL A 43 18.09 -2.46 8.81
N ILE A 44 18.16 -3.71 8.31
CA ILE A 44 17.57 -4.09 7.03
C ILE A 44 16.05 -3.97 7.08
N TRP A 45 15.43 -4.46 8.15
CA TRP A 45 13.98 -4.35 8.32
C TRP A 45 13.51 -2.90 8.40
N VAL A 46 14.24 -2.04 9.11
CA VAL A 46 13.92 -0.61 9.18
C VAL A 46 14.00 0.05 7.80
N MET A 47 15.04 -0.26 7.00
CA MET A 47 15.15 0.26 5.63
C MET A 47 13.99 -0.19 4.75
N VAL A 48 13.63 -1.48 4.79
CA VAL A 48 12.50 -2.03 4.03
C VAL A 48 11.21 -1.32 4.42
N ILE A 49 10.90 -1.22 5.73
CA ILE A 49 9.69 -0.55 6.20
C ILE A 49 9.66 0.91 5.71
N ILE A 50 10.75 1.67 5.85
CA ILE A 50 10.81 3.07 5.42
C ILE A 50 10.54 3.23 3.93
N ILE A 51 11.10 2.36 3.09
CA ILE A 51 10.93 2.42 1.63
C ILE A 51 9.50 2.03 1.22
N PHE A 52 8.91 1.03 1.88
CA PHE A 52 7.56 0.56 1.54
C PHE A 52 6.44 1.44 2.10
N MET A 53 6.67 2.14 3.21
CA MET A 53 5.66 3.03 3.82
C MET A 53 5.05 4.06 2.86
N PRO A 54 5.81 4.85 2.07
CA PRO A 54 5.22 5.80 1.12
C PRO A 54 4.38 5.10 0.03
N ILE A 55 4.77 3.89 -0.37
CA ILE A 55 4.03 3.09 -1.36
C ILE A 55 2.68 2.65 -0.76
N ILE A 56 2.69 2.15 0.48
CA ILE A 56 1.49 1.73 1.20
C ILE A 56 0.54 2.91 1.40
N ILE A 57 1.05 4.08 1.77
CA ILE A 57 0.25 5.31 1.90
C ILE A 57 -0.40 5.66 0.56
N GLY A 58 0.36 5.61 -0.54
CA GLY A 58 -0.16 5.83 -1.89
C GLY A 58 -1.28 4.85 -2.25
N LEU A 59 -1.14 3.56 -1.92
CA LEU A 59 -2.17 2.54 -2.14
C LEU A 59 -3.44 2.80 -1.33
N VAL A 60 -3.33 3.24 -0.08
CA VAL A 60 -4.49 3.59 0.76
C VAL A 60 -5.22 4.78 0.18
N ILE A 61 -4.51 5.86 -0.16
CA ILE A 61 -5.08 7.05 -0.78
C ILE A 61 -5.79 6.67 -2.08
N PHE A 62 -5.07 6.00 -2.99
CA PHE A 62 -5.63 5.57 -4.26
C PHE A 62 -6.87 4.68 -4.08
N GLY A 63 -6.79 3.67 -3.21
CA GLY A 63 -7.88 2.76 -2.93
C GLY A 63 -9.12 3.47 -2.36
N TRP A 64 -8.91 4.47 -1.49
CA TRP A 64 -9.97 5.30 -0.93
C TRP A 64 -10.69 6.14 -2.00
N TYR A 65 -9.95 6.89 -2.82
CA TYR A 65 -10.53 7.69 -3.90
C TYR A 65 -11.26 6.80 -4.94
N ALA A 66 -10.68 5.65 -5.27
CA ALA A 66 -11.30 4.68 -6.17
C ALA A 66 -12.60 4.09 -5.60
N PHE A 67 -12.61 3.76 -4.30
CA PHE A 67 -13.81 3.25 -3.65
C PHE A 67 -14.94 4.29 -3.55
N ARG A 68 -14.60 5.58 -3.43
CA ARG A 68 -15.57 6.69 -3.43
C ARG A 68 -16.14 7.02 -4.81
N GLY A 69 -15.61 6.44 -5.88
CA GLY A 69 -16.06 6.72 -7.24
C GLY A 69 -15.50 8.04 -7.81
N GLU A 70 -14.47 8.60 -7.19
CA GLU A 70 -13.83 9.85 -7.64
C GLU A 70 -13.13 9.67 -9.00
N PHE A 71 -12.86 8.42 -9.39
CA PHE A 71 -12.38 8.08 -10.73
C PHE A 71 -13.50 7.69 -11.71
N ASP A 72 -14.78 7.72 -11.32
CA ASP A 72 -15.89 7.27 -12.18
C ASP A 72 -16.17 8.18 -13.38
N TYR A 73 -15.70 9.43 -13.31
CA TYR A 73 -15.73 10.38 -14.40
C TYR A 73 -14.41 11.14 -14.44
N ILE A 74 -13.65 10.98 -15.52
CA ILE A 74 -12.43 11.74 -15.77
C ILE A 74 -12.70 12.57 -17.02
N PRO A 75 -12.81 13.91 -16.91
CA PRO A 75 -13.10 14.77 -18.05
C PRO A 75 -12.01 14.56 -19.11
N GLN A 76 -12.43 14.27 -20.33
CA GLN A 76 -11.52 13.99 -21.46
C GLN A 76 -11.26 15.21 -22.31
N LYS A 77 -12.07 16.26 -22.16
CA LYS A 77 -11.92 17.52 -22.89
C LYS A 77 -11.90 18.68 -21.90
N SER A 78 -11.05 19.67 -22.16
CA SER A 78 -10.97 20.87 -21.32
C SER A 78 -12.31 21.62 -21.18
N LYS A 79 -13.22 21.49 -22.16
CA LYS A 79 -14.59 22.03 -22.13
C LYS A 79 -15.52 21.36 -21.11
N GLU A 80 -15.09 20.25 -20.49
CA GLU A 80 -15.86 19.52 -19.47
C GLU A 80 -15.46 19.95 -18.05
N LEU A 81 -14.57 20.94 -17.91
CA LEU A 81 -14.07 21.48 -16.63
C LEU A 81 -14.75 22.81 -16.22
N ASP A 82 -15.66 23.33 -17.05
CA ASP A 82 -16.40 24.58 -16.83
C ASP A 82 -17.66 24.39 -15.97
#